data_AF-A0A967YUM2-F1
#
_entry.id   AF-A0A967YUM2-F1
#
_cell.length_a   1.000
_cell.length_b   1.000
_cell.length_c   1.000
_cell.angle_alpha   90.00
_cell.angle_beta   90.00
_cell.angle_gamma   90.00
#
_symmetry.space_group_name_H-M   'P 1'
#
loop_
_entity.id
_entity.type
_entity.pdbx_description
1 polymer ?
#
loop_
_entity_poly.entity_id
_entity_poly.type
_entity_poly.pdbx_seq_one_letter_code
_entity_poly.pdbx_strand_id
1 'polypeptide(L)'
;MIALTKPSFTCFLAAFLLVSATSGQEKSQISQYKSVEPKKGERCIVCGVQLTEEDVVLIVRGRRVPLNQTMVDSFLNNKAYYFAKLQPKSALFQENLEAPEGVAQGGISLGWFLFGLYVLIALIFSGFSGYTAVSKGLPPIRYFFIGLFFSVFGYIYVLTRSAEVRREEIPHGLVKVPSTKAPVPCPKCSNTNHPSAKHCLECGAKLTPATDSEVSRTA
;
A
#
# COMPACT_ATOMS: atom_id res chain seq x y z
N MET A 1 38.22 5.01 34.18
CA MET A 1 37.01 4.17 34.33
C MET A 1 35.80 5.08 34.24
N ILE A 2 35.11 5.09 33.10
CA ILE A 2 33.88 5.89 32.89
C ILE A 2 32.79 4.89 32.52
N ALA A 3 31.80 4.75 33.42
CA ALA A 3 30.67 3.85 33.26
C ALA A 3 29.59 4.53 32.41
N LEU A 4 29.25 3.93 31.27
CA LEU A 4 28.14 4.31 30.41
C LEU A 4 26.88 3.54 30.82
N THR A 5 25.91 4.25 31.37
CA THR A 5 24.57 3.75 31.72
C THR A 5 23.65 3.78 30.50
N LYS A 6 22.94 2.67 30.23
CA LYS A 6 21.91 2.52 29.20
C LYS A 6 20.60 3.21 29.61
N PRO A 7 19.87 3.89 28.71
CA PRO A 7 18.50 4.30 28.99
C PRO A 7 17.49 3.23 28.55
N SER A 8 16.59 2.90 29.48
CA SER A 8 15.49 1.94 29.34
C SER A 8 14.29 2.51 28.57
N PHE A 9 13.84 1.70 27.62
CA PHE A 9 12.49 1.68 27.04
C PHE A 9 11.45 1.44 28.14
N THR A 10 10.40 2.27 28.22
CA THR A 10 8.98 1.95 28.54
C THR A 10 8.32 3.13 29.25
N CYS A 11 7.37 3.81 28.59
CA CYS A 11 6.21 4.48 29.21
C CYS A 11 5.44 5.27 28.16
N PHE A 12 4.45 4.68 27.49
CA PHE A 12 3.34 5.43 26.87
C PHE A 12 2.17 4.47 26.63
N LEU A 13 1.40 4.19 27.68
CA LEU A 13 0.17 3.40 27.60
C LEU A 13 -0.73 3.78 28.79
N ALA A 14 -1.50 4.88 28.66
CA ALA A 14 -2.69 5.16 29.46
C ALA A 14 -3.35 6.46 29.00
N ALA A 15 -4.68 6.54 29.18
CA ALA A 15 -5.57 7.68 28.92
C ALA A 15 -6.06 7.75 27.45
N PHE A 16 -7.34 7.64 27.11
CA PHE A 16 -8.54 8.12 27.77
C PHE A 16 -9.75 7.26 27.34
N LEU A 17 -10.43 6.64 28.30
CA LEU A 17 -11.81 6.16 28.16
C LEU A 17 -12.71 7.17 28.87
N LEU A 18 -13.44 7.99 28.13
CA LEU A 18 -14.60 8.71 28.65
C LEU A 18 -15.77 8.47 27.69
N VAL A 19 -16.62 7.52 28.11
CA VAL A 19 -17.93 7.25 27.54
C VAL A 19 -18.90 8.22 28.22
N SER A 20 -19.35 9.23 27.48
CA SER A 20 -20.47 10.08 27.91
C SER A 20 -21.74 9.54 27.27
N ALA A 21 -22.64 9.04 28.13
CA ALA A 21 -24.00 8.70 27.76
C ALA A 21 -24.86 9.97 27.73
N THR A 22 -25.41 10.30 26.56
CA THR A 22 -26.41 11.37 26.40
C THR A 22 -27.71 10.77 25.88
N SER A 23 -28.66 10.57 26.78
CA SER A 23 -30.04 10.21 26.47
C SER A 23 -30.96 11.43 26.64
N GLY A 24 -31.69 11.77 25.58
CA GLY A 24 -32.96 12.50 25.69
C GLY A 24 -33.01 13.82 24.93
N GLN A 25 -33.52 13.78 23.68
CA GLN A 25 -34.36 14.81 23.06
C GLN A 25 -35.10 14.21 21.84
N GLU A 26 -36.29 13.65 22.08
CA GLU A 26 -37.10 12.94 21.08
C GLU A 26 -38.49 13.61 21.01
N LYS A 27 -38.60 14.71 20.24
CA LYS A 27 -39.89 15.19 19.66
C LYS A 27 -39.78 16.41 18.74
N SER A 28 -38.64 17.11 18.68
CA SER A 28 -38.47 18.31 17.83
C SER A 28 -37.79 18.06 16.47
N GLN A 29 -37.59 16.81 16.05
CA GLN A 29 -36.66 16.53 14.94
C GLN A 29 -37.28 16.48 13.54
N ILE A 30 -38.61 16.52 13.39
CA ILE A 30 -39.25 16.51 12.06
C ILE A 30 -39.01 17.83 11.31
N SER A 31 -39.04 18.97 12.01
CA SER A 31 -38.85 20.31 11.42
C SER A 31 -37.42 20.57 10.94
N GLN A 32 -36.46 19.70 11.27
CA GLN A 32 -35.07 19.84 10.82
C GLN A 32 -34.89 19.37 9.36
N TYR A 33 -35.78 18.53 8.84
CA TYR A 33 -35.62 17.95 7.52
C TYR A 33 -36.46 18.68 6.48
N LYS A 34 -35.85 18.94 5.32
CA LYS A 34 -36.56 19.47 4.16
C LYS A 34 -37.48 18.39 3.60
N SER A 35 -38.80 18.60 3.67
CA SER A 35 -39.79 17.74 3.02
C SER A 35 -39.89 18.10 1.53
N VAL A 36 -40.10 17.08 0.70
CA VAL A 36 -40.33 17.19 -0.74
C VAL A 36 -41.49 16.26 -1.11
N GLU A 37 -42.22 16.60 -2.16
CA GLU A 37 -43.33 15.79 -2.66
C GLU A 37 -42.86 14.41 -3.19
N PRO A 38 -43.68 13.36 -3.03
CA PRO A 38 -43.40 12.02 -3.52
C PRO A 38 -43.47 11.92 -5.04
N LYS A 39 -42.58 11.12 -5.64
CA LYS A 39 -42.64 10.80 -7.07
C LYS A 39 -43.45 9.52 -7.30
N LYS A 40 -44.15 9.45 -8.44
CA LYS A 40 -44.90 8.26 -8.85
C LYS A 40 -44.00 7.02 -8.87
N GLY A 41 -44.39 5.98 -8.14
CA GLY A 41 -43.67 4.71 -8.04
C GLY A 41 -42.64 4.61 -6.91
N GLU A 42 -42.46 5.65 -6.09
CA GLU A 42 -41.64 5.55 -4.87
C GLU A 42 -42.34 4.62 -3.84
N ARG A 43 -41.53 3.87 -3.07
CA ARG A 43 -42.01 2.98 -2.01
C ARG A 43 -41.42 3.39 -0.68
N CYS A 44 -42.22 3.32 0.37
CA CYS A 44 -41.78 3.61 1.73
C CYS A 44 -40.61 2.69 2.11
N ILE A 45 -39.52 3.25 2.63
CA ILE A 45 -38.35 2.46 3.03
C ILE A 45 -38.63 1.52 4.21
N VAL A 46 -39.55 1.92 5.10
CA VAL A 46 -39.85 1.17 6.33
C VAL A 46 -40.78 0.00 6.02
N CYS A 47 -41.93 0.27 5.39
CA CYS A 47 -42.96 -0.75 5.14
C CYS A 47 -42.98 -1.34 3.72
N GLY A 48 -42.31 -0.71 2.74
CA GLY A 48 -42.29 -1.17 1.35
C GLY A 48 -43.55 -0.88 0.52
N VAL A 49 -44.56 -0.24 1.10
CA VAL A 49 -45.82 0.12 0.42
C VAL A 49 -45.59 1.30 -0.55
N GLN A 50 -46.35 1.35 -1.65
CA GLN A 50 -46.31 2.48 -2.60
C GLN A 50 -46.86 3.75 -1.94
N LEU A 51 -46.23 4.88 -2.18
CA LEU A 51 -46.61 6.15 -1.54
C LEU A 51 -47.76 6.81 -2.28
N THR A 52 -48.64 7.46 -1.51
CA THR A 52 -49.70 8.31 -2.02
C THR A 52 -49.25 9.78 -2.03
N GLU A 53 -50.08 10.68 -2.56
CA GLU A 53 -49.80 12.12 -2.59
C GLU A 53 -49.80 12.78 -1.20
N GLU A 54 -50.34 12.08 -0.19
CA GLU A 54 -50.39 12.53 1.21
C GLU A 54 -49.14 12.15 2.01
N ASP A 55 -48.31 11.25 1.47
CA ASP A 55 -47.09 10.78 2.10
C ASP A 55 -45.92 11.77 1.94
N VAL A 56 -44.88 11.61 2.76
CA VAL A 56 -43.78 12.59 2.87
C VAL A 56 -42.45 11.99 2.42
N VAL A 57 -41.70 12.71 1.60
CA VAL A 57 -40.29 12.39 1.30
C VAL A 57 -39.39 13.35 2.07
N LEU A 58 -38.54 12.81 2.94
CA LEU A 58 -37.57 13.61 3.68
C LEU A 58 -36.23 13.64 2.94
N ILE A 59 -35.61 14.82 2.81
CA ILE A 59 -34.23 14.93 2.34
C ILE A 59 -33.29 14.82 3.54
N VAL A 60 -32.64 13.67 3.67
CA VAL A 60 -31.67 13.39 4.73
C VAL A 60 -30.29 13.30 4.09
N ARG A 61 -29.38 14.24 4.43
CA ARG A 61 -28.01 14.32 3.87
C ARG A 61 -27.97 14.33 2.33
N GLY A 62 -28.88 15.10 1.72
CA GLY A 62 -28.99 15.20 0.26
C GLY A 62 -29.63 13.98 -0.43
N ARG A 63 -30.08 12.97 0.33
CA ARG A 63 -30.75 11.78 -0.21
C ARG A 63 -32.25 11.83 0.07
N ARG A 64 -33.06 11.40 -0.90
CA ARG A 64 -34.52 11.25 -0.77
C ARG A 64 -34.82 10.00 0.04
N VAL A 65 -35.50 10.15 1.17
CA VAL A 65 -35.98 9.06 2.01
C VAL A 65 -37.51 9.04 1.96
N PRO A 66 -38.09 8.21 1.09
CA PRO A 66 -39.53 8.12 0.93
C PRO A 66 -40.17 7.39 2.13
N LEU A 67 -41.12 8.03 2.80
CA LEU A 67 -41.72 7.55 4.05
C LEU A 67 -43.24 7.70 4.03
N ASN A 68 -43.94 6.65 4.49
CA ASN A 68 -45.37 6.78 4.78
C ASN A 68 -45.56 7.62 6.05
N GLN A 69 -46.60 8.47 6.08
CA GLN A 69 -46.83 9.40 7.18
C GLN A 69 -46.90 8.71 8.56
N THR A 70 -47.47 7.52 8.63
CA THR A 70 -47.57 6.71 9.88
C THR A 70 -46.24 6.12 10.33
N MET A 71 -45.28 5.97 9.41
CA MET A 71 -43.99 5.33 9.66
C MET A 71 -42.86 6.32 9.91
N VAL A 72 -43.15 7.63 9.91
CA VAL A 72 -42.16 8.69 10.15
C VAL A 72 -41.52 8.52 11.52
N ASP A 73 -42.32 8.29 12.57
CA ASP A 73 -41.80 8.13 13.94
C ASP A 73 -40.91 6.88 14.05
N SER A 74 -41.32 5.77 13.43
CA SER A 74 -40.51 4.53 13.39
C SER A 74 -39.15 4.75 12.70
N PHE A 75 -39.13 5.56 11.65
CA PHE A 75 -37.88 5.95 10.98
C PHE A 75 -37.03 6.86 11.87
N LEU A 76 -37.62 7.87 12.51
CA LEU A 76 -36.89 8.82 13.37
C LEU A 76 -36.29 8.15 14.60
N ASN A 77 -36.93 7.12 15.13
CA ASN A 77 -36.44 6.39 16.29
C ASN A 77 -35.32 5.41 15.94
N ASN A 78 -35.28 4.92 14.69
CA ASN A 78 -34.29 3.95 14.22
C ASN A 78 -33.59 4.41 12.92
N LYS A 79 -33.20 5.69 12.84
CA LYS A 79 -32.62 6.28 11.62
C LYS A 79 -31.44 5.48 11.09
N ALA A 80 -30.53 5.09 11.98
CA ALA A 80 -29.31 4.38 11.60
C ALA A 80 -29.59 3.05 10.91
N TYR A 81 -30.60 2.30 11.37
CA TYR A 81 -30.97 1.01 10.81
C TYR A 81 -31.51 1.15 9.37
N TYR A 82 -32.47 2.06 9.16
CA TYR A 82 -33.06 2.25 7.84
C TYR A 82 -32.10 2.94 6.86
N PHE A 83 -31.28 3.87 7.35
CA PHE A 83 -30.32 4.58 6.50
C PHE A 83 -29.14 3.69 6.08
N ALA A 84 -28.70 2.75 6.92
CA ALA A 84 -27.67 1.77 6.56
C ALA A 84 -28.09 0.89 5.37
N LYS A 85 -29.40 0.71 5.14
CA LYS A 85 -29.94 -0.01 3.98
C LYS A 85 -29.90 0.81 2.68
N LEU A 86 -29.92 2.14 2.78
CA LEU A 86 -29.79 3.08 1.65
C LEU A 86 -28.34 3.43 1.32
N GLN A 87 -27.44 3.26 2.28
CA GLN A 87 -26.03 3.54 2.05
C GLN A 87 -25.45 2.48 1.11
N PRO A 88 -24.77 2.89 0.01
CA PRO A 88 -24.04 1.95 -0.80
C PRO A 88 -22.97 1.32 0.09
N LYS A 89 -22.96 -0.02 0.17
CA LYS A 89 -21.90 -0.77 0.85
C LYS A 89 -20.64 -0.71 -0.02
N SER A 90 -19.99 0.44 -0.04
CA SER A 90 -18.70 0.61 -0.68
C SER A 90 -17.62 0.66 0.39
N ALA A 91 -16.54 -0.11 0.21
CA ALA A 91 -15.46 -0.27 1.18
C ALA A 91 -14.74 1.05 1.52
N LEU A 92 -14.96 2.11 0.73
CA LEU A 92 -14.25 3.38 0.84
C LEU A 92 -15.12 4.52 1.41
N PHE A 93 -16.43 4.33 1.56
CA PHE A 93 -17.35 5.40 1.98
C PHE A 93 -18.18 4.97 3.20
N GLN A 94 -17.54 4.94 4.36
CA GLN A 94 -18.24 4.85 5.64
C GLN A 94 -18.63 6.27 6.09
N GLU A 95 -19.79 6.72 5.62
CA GLU A 95 -20.39 7.96 6.11
C GLU A 95 -20.86 7.76 7.56
N ASN A 96 -20.10 8.26 8.54
CA ASN A 96 -20.53 8.24 9.94
C ASN A 96 -21.81 9.07 10.13
N LEU A 97 -22.86 8.42 10.66
CA LEU A 97 -24.18 9.03 10.88
C LEU A 97 -24.19 10.10 11.98
N GLU A 98 -23.17 10.11 12.83
CA GLU A 98 -23.06 11.02 13.98
C GLU A 98 -22.15 12.23 13.73
N ALA A 99 -21.50 12.30 12.56
CA ALA A 99 -20.61 13.43 12.27
C ALA A 99 -21.44 14.74 12.05
N PRO A 100 -21.06 15.85 12.71
CA PRO A 100 -21.71 17.15 12.52
C PRO A 100 -21.67 17.60 11.05
N GLU A 101 -22.68 18.36 10.62
CA GLU A 101 -22.71 18.91 9.26
C GLU A 101 -21.52 19.87 9.06
N GLY A 102 -20.74 19.66 7.99
CA GLY A 102 -19.60 20.51 7.63
C GLY A 102 -18.20 19.98 8.02
N VAL A 103 -18.09 18.88 8.75
CA VAL A 103 -16.81 18.18 8.94
C VAL A 103 -16.66 17.07 7.90
N ALA A 104 -15.49 17.03 7.23
CA ALA A 104 -15.16 16.01 6.23
C ALA A 104 -15.35 14.59 6.83
N GLN A 105 -16.40 13.90 6.39
CA GLN A 105 -16.80 12.61 6.93
C GLN A 105 -15.76 11.53 6.58
N GLY A 106 -15.29 10.81 7.60
CA GLY A 106 -14.73 9.46 7.46
C GLY A 106 -13.47 9.33 6.60
N GLY A 107 -12.58 10.32 6.60
CA GLY A 107 -11.24 10.12 6.06
C GLY A 107 -10.51 9.01 6.84
N ILE A 108 -9.65 8.25 6.15
CA ILE A 108 -8.64 7.39 6.80
C ILE A 108 -8.04 8.19 7.95
N SER A 109 -7.99 7.60 9.15
CA SER A 109 -7.47 8.32 10.31
C SER A 109 -6.11 8.91 9.95
N LEU A 110 -5.85 10.16 10.35
CA LEU A 110 -4.59 10.82 10.01
C LEU A 110 -3.38 9.94 10.36
N GLY A 111 -3.46 9.19 11.46
CA GLY A 111 -2.45 8.20 11.85
C GLY A 111 -2.25 7.08 10.82
N TRP A 112 -3.32 6.46 10.32
CA TRP A 112 -3.21 5.42 9.28
C TRP A 112 -2.69 5.96 7.95
N PHE A 113 -3.09 7.19 7.58
CA PHE A 113 -2.58 7.85 6.39
C PHE A 113 -1.07 8.12 6.52
N LEU A 114 -0.64 8.71 7.64
CA LEU A 114 0.78 8.98 7.91
C LEU A 114 1.60 7.69 7.99
N PHE A 115 1.05 6.63 8.57
CA PHE A 115 1.68 5.31 8.60
C PHE A 115 1.88 4.74 7.18
N GLY A 116 0.84 4.77 6.35
CA GLY A 116 0.94 4.33 4.95
C GLY A 116 1.96 5.13 4.15
N LEU A 117 1.97 6.46 4.33
CA LEU A 117 2.95 7.35 3.71
C LEU A 117 4.38 7.03 4.18
N TYR A 118 4.58 6.77 5.47
CA TYR A 118 5.88 6.36 6.02
C TYR A 118 6.38 5.05 5.39
N VAL A 119 5.51 4.03 5.29
CA VAL A 119 5.87 2.74 4.67
C VAL A 119 6.24 2.92 3.20
N LEU A 120 5.51 3.75 2.46
CA LEU A 120 5.82 4.05 1.06
C LEU A 120 7.20 4.69 0.92
N ILE A 121 7.50 5.70 1.75
CA ILE A 121 8.81 6.37 1.77
C ILE A 121 9.92 5.37 2.11
N ALA A 122 9.72 4.53 3.13
CA ALA A 122 10.68 3.51 3.54
C ALA A 122 11.01 2.52 2.40
N LEU A 123 9.99 2.08 1.64
CA LEU A 123 10.18 1.18 0.49
C LEU A 123 10.98 1.83 -0.64
N ILE A 124 10.72 3.11 -0.95
CA ILE A 124 11.47 3.86 -1.97
C ILE A 124 12.96 3.97 -1.58
N PHE A 125 13.26 4.39 -0.36
CA PHE A 125 14.64 4.53 0.12
C PHE A 125 15.35 3.18 0.31
N SER A 126 14.61 2.12 0.64
CA SER A 126 15.12 0.75 0.67
C SER A 126 15.57 0.28 -0.73
N GLY A 127 14.77 0.55 -1.76
CA GLY A 127 15.12 0.28 -3.16
C GLY A 127 16.37 1.04 -3.61
N PHE A 128 16.45 2.34 -3.33
CA PHE A 128 17.64 3.14 -3.64
C PHE A 128 18.89 2.66 -2.89
N SER A 129 18.76 2.30 -1.61
CA SER A 129 19.86 1.77 -0.81
C SER A 129 20.39 0.46 -1.38
N GLY A 130 19.50 -0.46 -1.77
CA GLY A 130 19.88 -1.70 -2.44
C GLY A 130 20.60 -1.46 -3.77
N TYR A 131 20.06 -0.57 -4.61
CA TYR A 131 20.68 -0.19 -5.88
C TYR A 131 22.09 0.42 -5.71
N THR A 132 22.24 1.37 -4.78
CA THR A 132 23.55 1.97 -4.47
C THR A 132 24.53 0.96 -3.87
N ALA A 133 24.05 -0.01 -3.09
CA ALA A 133 24.90 -1.08 -2.59
C ALA A 133 25.45 -1.95 -3.73
N VAL A 134 24.61 -2.35 -4.71
CA VAL A 134 25.07 -3.10 -5.90
C VAL A 134 26.12 -2.30 -6.67
N SER A 135 25.89 -1.01 -6.92
CA SER A 135 26.85 -0.18 -7.67
C SER A 135 28.17 0.08 -6.96
N LYS A 136 28.22 -0.17 -5.63
CA LYS A 136 29.43 -0.11 -4.79
C LYS A 136 30.06 -1.49 -4.54
N GLY A 137 29.47 -2.56 -5.06
CA GLY A 137 29.91 -3.93 -4.81
C GLY A 137 29.67 -4.41 -3.37
N LEU A 138 28.71 -3.80 -2.67
CA LEU A 138 28.31 -4.16 -1.31
C LEU A 138 27.13 -5.17 -1.33
N PRO A 139 26.93 -5.99 -0.28
CA PRO A 139 25.84 -6.97 -0.23
C PRO A 139 24.45 -6.30 -0.19
N PRO A 140 23.64 -6.37 -1.27
CA PRO A 140 22.46 -5.53 -1.44
C PRO A 140 21.36 -5.78 -0.41
N ILE A 141 21.17 -7.04 0.00
CA ILE A 141 20.15 -7.43 0.98
C ILE A 141 20.34 -6.72 2.33
N ARG A 142 21.58 -6.60 2.83
CA ARG A 142 21.83 -5.95 4.12
C ARG A 142 21.48 -4.46 4.05
N TYR A 143 21.88 -3.79 2.98
CA TYR A 143 21.67 -2.35 2.80
C TYR A 143 20.23 -1.99 2.41
N PHE A 144 19.49 -2.90 1.76
CA PHE A 144 18.05 -2.78 1.55
C PHE A 144 17.31 -2.66 2.89
N PHE A 145 17.56 -3.57 3.84
CA PHE A 145 16.92 -3.51 5.16
C PHE A 145 17.34 -2.29 5.98
N ILE A 146 18.59 -1.84 5.86
CA ILE A 146 19.01 -0.57 6.48
C ILE A 146 18.17 0.60 5.95
N GLY A 147 17.97 0.68 4.62
CA GLY A 147 17.11 1.69 4.01
C GLY A 147 15.62 1.55 4.39
N LEU A 148 15.14 0.33 4.65
CA LEU A 148 13.75 0.09 5.05
C LEU A 148 13.47 0.57 6.48
N PHE A 149 14.34 0.23 7.44
CA PHE A 149 14.12 0.58 8.85
C PHE A 149 14.47 2.02 9.19
N PHE A 150 15.51 2.57 8.54
CA PHE A 150 16.00 3.92 8.83
C PHE A 150 15.62 4.95 7.75
N SER A 151 14.85 4.54 6.73
CA SER A 151 14.36 5.39 5.62
C SER A 151 15.49 6.25 5.01
N VAL A 152 15.33 7.58 5.04
CA VAL A 152 16.28 8.56 4.50
C VAL A 152 17.67 8.43 5.15
N PHE A 153 17.73 8.23 6.47
CA PHE A 153 19.00 8.11 7.19
C PHE A 153 19.76 6.84 6.79
N GLY A 154 19.02 5.74 6.55
CA GLY A 154 19.59 4.50 6.05
C GLY A 154 20.24 4.68 4.68
N TYR A 155 19.57 5.42 3.77
CA TYR A 155 20.13 5.73 2.45
C TYR A 155 21.37 6.62 2.53
N ILE A 156 21.36 7.69 3.35
CA ILE A 156 22.54 8.53 3.57
C ILE A 156 23.71 7.70 4.11
N TYR A 157 23.45 6.78 5.04
CA TYR A 157 24.47 5.85 5.54
C TYR A 157 25.07 4.98 4.41
N VAL A 158 24.26 4.48 3.47
CA VAL A 158 24.78 3.71 2.31
C VAL A 158 25.64 4.60 1.41
N LEU A 159 25.27 5.88 1.25
CA LEU A 159 26.04 6.83 0.44
C LEU A 159 27.44 7.10 1.01
N THR A 160 27.64 7.06 2.33
CA THR A 160 28.94 7.30 2.96
C THR A 160 29.88 6.10 2.92
N ARG A 161 29.37 4.88 2.65
CA ARG A 161 30.22 3.68 2.52
C ARG A 161 31.13 3.77 1.30
N SER A 162 32.41 3.44 1.47
CA SER A 162 33.35 3.26 0.36
C SER A 162 32.93 2.06 -0.50
N ALA A 163 33.20 2.12 -1.80
CA ALA A 163 33.02 0.97 -2.67
C ALA A 163 34.03 -0.11 -2.29
N GLU A 164 33.57 -1.36 -2.13
CA GLU A 164 34.43 -2.49 -1.77
C GLU A 164 35.17 -3.02 -3.00
N VAL A 165 34.57 -2.87 -4.19
CA VAL A 165 35.24 -3.20 -5.44
C VAL A 165 36.02 -1.99 -5.94
N ARG A 166 37.35 -2.09 -5.96
CA ARG A 166 38.21 -1.10 -6.63
C ARG A 166 37.87 -1.14 -8.12
N ARG A 167 37.37 -0.02 -8.64
CA ARG A 167 37.01 0.13 -10.07
C ARG A 167 38.19 -0.12 -11.01
N GLU A 168 39.43 -0.10 -10.51
CA GLU A 168 40.64 -0.40 -11.26
C GLU A 168 40.78 -1.88 -11.64
N GLU A 169 40.07 -2.79 -10.95
CA GLU A 169 40.14 -4.24 -11.19
C GLU A 169 38.96 -4.79 -12.01
N ILE A 170 37.97 -3.94 -12.30
CA ILE A 170 36.89 -4.26 -13.23
C ILE A 170 37.30 -3.68 -14.60
N PRO A 171 37.76 -4.49 -15.57
CA PRO A 171 38.10 -3.97 -16.89
C PRO A 171 36.88 -3.26 -17.48
N HIS A 172 37.09 -2.05 -17.97
CA HIS A 172 36.07 -1.23 -18.64
C HIS A 172 35.34 -2.09 -19.70
N GLY A 173 34.14 -2.58 -19.36
CA GLY A 173 33.43 -3.56 -20.19
C GLY A 173 32.55 -4.57 -19.44
N LEU A 174 32.69 -4.70 -18.11
CA LEU A 174 31.84 -5.56 -17.28
C LEU A 174 30.53 -4.91 -16.78
N VAL A 175 29.95 -4.08 -17.64
CA VAL A 175 28.51 -3.75 -17.61
C VAL A 175 27.76 -4.62 -18.63
N LYS A 176 28.39 -5.67 -19.18
CA LYS A 176 27.82 -6.39 -20.30
C LYS A 176 26.62 -7.24 -19.87
N VAL A 177 25.44 -6.79 -20.30
CA VAL A 177 24.38 -7.64 -20.85
C VAL A 177 25.05 -8.86 -21.52
N PRO A 178 24.62 -10.10 -21.25
CA PRO A 178 25.27 -11.32 -21.74
C PRO A 178 25.54 -11.18 -23.23
N SER A 179 26.80 -10.91 -23.57
CA SER A 179 27.22 -10.84 -24.96
C SER A 179 27.36 -12.27 -25.39
N THR A 180 26.33 -12.79 -26.03
CA THR A 180 26.37 -14.03 -26.78
C THR A 180 27.46 -13.90 -27.84
N LYS A 181 28.67 -14.38 -27.50
CA LYS A 181 29.75 -14.50 -28.46
C LYS A 181 29.35 -15.56 -29.49
N ALA A 182 29.76 -15.35 -30.74
CA ALA A 182 29.42 -16.27 -31.82
C ALA A 182 29.92 -17.69 -31.49
N PRO A 183 29.15 -18.74 -31.86
CA PRO A 183 29.58 -20.12 -31.68
C PRO A 183 30.88 -20.39 -32.44
N VAL A 184 31.75 -21.24 -31.87
CA VAL A 184 33.02 -21.62 -32.49
C VAL A 184 32.91 -23.06 -33.01
N PRO A 185 33.22 -23.33 -34.29
CA PRO A 185 33.17 -24.69 -34.82
C PRO A 185 34.31 -25.55 -34.28
N CYS A 186 34.04 -26.84 -34.05
CA CYS A 186 35.05 -27.81 -33.66
C CYS A 186 36.00 -28.11 -34.84
N PRO A 187 37.33 -28.09 -34.64
CA PRO A 187 38.28 -28.40 -35.71
C PRO A 187 38.25 -29.86 -36.16
N LYS A 188 37.65 -30.77 -35.38
CA LYS A 188 37.59 -32.21 -35.68
C LYS A 188 36.30 -32.63 -36.38
N CYS A 189 35.15 -32.13 -35.94
CA CYS A 189 33.84 -32.56 -36.43
C CYS A 189 32.92 -31.42 -36.89
N SER A 190 33.44 -30.19 -37.01
CA SER A 190 32.74 -28.95 -37.39
C SER A 190 31.52 -28.53 -36.56
N ASN A 191 31.12 -29.29 -35.54
CA ASN A 191 30.01 -28.93 -34.64
C ASN A 191 30.23 -27.58 -33.95
N THR A 192 29.18 -26.79 -33.81
CA THR A 192 29.24 -25.47 -33.16
C THR A 192 29.19 -25.60 -31.65
N ASN A 193 30.16 -24.99 -30.95
CA ASN A 193 30.27 -25.05 -29.50
C ASN A 193 30.28 -23.64 -28.90
N HIS A 194 29.89 -23.54 -27.63
CA HIS A 194 30.02 -22.29 -26.87
C HIS A 194 31.51 -21.90 -26.80
N PRO A 195 31.87 -20.60 -26.93
CA PRO A 195 33.28 -20.17 -26.96
C PRO A 195 34.07 -20.44 -25.67
N SER A 196 33.40 -20.73 -24.55
CA SER A 196 34.03 -21.17 -23.29
C SER A 196 34.07 -22.69 -23.11
N ALA A 197 33.63 -23.49 -24.09
CA ALA A 197 33.65 -24.94 -24.01
C ALA A 197 35.08 -25.48 -24.05
N LYS A 198 35.44 -26.33 -23.07
CA LYS A 198 36.73 -27.04 -23.02
C LYS A 198 36.74 -28.33 -23.84
N HIS A 199 35.55 -28.85 -24.17
CA HIS A 199 35.34 -30.09 -24.91
C HIS A 199 34.20 -29.91 -25.90
N CYS A 200 34.30 -30.56 -27.06
CA CYS A 200 33.24 -30.60 -28.05
C CYS A 200 32.08 -31.46 -27.55
N LEU A 201 30.86 -30.93 -27.66
CA LEU A 201 29.64 -31.62 -27.23
C LEU A 201 29.31 -32.90 -28.02
N GLU A 202 29.82 -33.03 -29.24
CA GLU A 202 29.50 -34.16 -30.12
C GLU A 202 30.62 -35.19 -30.17
N CYS A 203 31.85 -34.78 -30.52
CA CYS A 203 32.96 -35.72 -30.68
C CYS A 203 33.89 -35.84 -29.46
N GLY A 204 33.65 -35.09 -28.38
CA GLY A 204 34.46 -35.10 -27.15
C GLY A 204 35.88 -34.51 -27.30
N ALA A 205 36.26 -34.02 -28.48
CA ALA A 205 37.59 -33.44 -28.70
C ALA A 205 37.85 -32.26 -27.77
N LYS A 206 39.07 -32.16 -27.22
CA LYS A 206 39.49 -31.02 -26.41
C LYS A 206 39.53 -29.77 -27.29
N LEU A 207 38.88 -28.71 -26.82
CA LEU A 207 38.84 -27.41 -27.48
C LEU A 207 39.69 -26.41 -26.69
N THR A 208 40.31 -25.47 -27.41
CA THR A 208 40.94 -24.30 -26.79
C THR A 208 39.86 -23.23 -26.63
N PRO A 209 39.39 -22.94 -25.41
CA PRO A 209 38.34 -21.94 -25.21
C PRO A 209 38.84 -20.57 -25.66
N ALA A 210 38.02 -19.86 -26.44
CA ALA A 210 38.32 -18.50 -26.86
C ALA A 210 38.07 -17.48 -25.74
N THR A 211 37.35 -17.89 -24.70
CA THR A 211 37.05 -17.11 -23.50
C THR A 211 36.92 -17.99 -22.28
N ASP A 212 37.33 -17.46 -21.12
CA ASP A 212 37.05 -18.10 -19.84
C ASP A 212 35.55 -18.18 -19.56
N SER A 213 35.14 -19.22 -18.83
CA SER A 213 33.74 -19.35 -18.42
C SER A 213 33.47 -18.41 -17.25
N GLU A 214 32.36 -17.69 -17.28
CA GLU A 214 31.95 -16.81 -16.18
C GLU A 214 31.82 -17.59 -14.85
N VAL A 215 31.39 -18.85 -14.92
CA VAL A 215 31.25 -19.76 -13.76
C VAL A 215 32.60 -20.06 -13.12
N SER A 216 33.66 -20.25 -13.91
CA SER A 216 35.01 -20.49 -13.36
C SER A 216 35.66 -19.25 -12.77
N ARG A 217 35.12 -18.05 -13.00
CA ARG A 217 35.67 -16.81 -12.46
C ARG A 217 35.12 -16.49 -11.05
N THR A 218 33.99 -17.08 -10.67
CA THR A 218 33.34 -16.86 -9.37
C THR A 218 33.50 -18.01 -8.38
N ALA A 219 34.11 -19.13 -8.81
CA ALA A 219 34.44 -20.27 -7.96
C ALA A 219 35.80 -20.04 -7.29
#